data_AF-K6UF49-F1
#
_entry.id   AF-K6UF49-F1
#
_cell.length_a   1.000
_cell.length_b   1.000
_cell.length_c   1.000
_cell.angle_alpha   90.00
_cell.angle_beta   90.00
_cell.angle_gamma   90.00
#
_symmetry.space_group_name_H-M   'P 1'
#
loop_
_entity.id
_entity.type
_entity.pdbx_description
1 polymer ?
#
loop_
_entity_poly.entity_id
_entity_poly.type
_entity_poly.pdbx_seq_one_letter_code
_entity_poly.pdbx_strand_id
1 'polypeptide(L)'
;YNVVRSFTEYKNELFCNKPYEHGTAKSYVDDCNEFESSDLESSTCKSVSACNAVYNFLSHLHRTNDPSYAENGFKYMYYWLYVDVLDSKLNHFNTITLYKDLIDKYEDLNDTPIFKKCINQLNEKNSDNLIKVFTLYNNFNKVKEDYTFDKDKCDSAKKCATTYKDYIDECHKSYDKDFCDELENFRVKFNNHLTSIKNCGDLKELPSFQESSLATTTLLPVYVMSAISFFSFIAYKVRKFSVKSDNNDLQFLAYL
;
A
#
# COMPACT_ATOMS: atom_id res chain seq x y z
N TYR A 1 -3.47 2.88 12.69
CA TYR A 1 -4.59 3.55 12.01
C TYR A 1 -5.31 2.53 11.12
N ASN A 2 -6.64 2.40 11.21
CA ASN A 2 -7.36 1.33 10.50
C ASN A 2 -7.87 1.82 9.14
N VAL A 3 -7.06 1.63 8.08
CA VAL A 3 -7.38 1.97 6.68
C VAL A 3 -8.80 1.52 6.28
N VAL A 4 -9.28 0.38 6.79
CA VAL A 4 -10.63 -0.16 6.50
C VAL A 4 -11.74 0.76 7.05
N ARG A 5 -11.59 1.26 8.28
CA ARG A 5 -12.61 2.11 8.92
C ARG A 5 -12.70 3.44 8.18
N SER A 6 -11.55 4.06 7.91
CA SER A 6 -11.50 5.32 7.16
C SER A 6 -11.99 5.16 5.72
N PHE A 7 -11.83 3.98 5.10
CA PHE A 7 -12.36 3.71 3.76
C PHE A 7 -13.88 3.87 3.70
N THR A 8 -14.64 3.32 4.66
CA THR A 8 -16.10 3.48 4.70
C THR A 8 -16.49 4.94 4.94
N GLU A 9 -15.77 5.64 5.81
CA GLU A 9 -15.98 7.06 6.08
C GLU A 9 -15.75 7.88 4.79
N TYR A 10 -14.62 7.69 4.10
CA TYR A 10 -14.35 8.39 2.85
C TYR A 10 -15.37 8.10 1.76
N LYS A 11 -15.81 6.83 1.63
CA LYS A 11 -16.84 6.43 0.67
C LYS A 11 -18.16 7.17 0.90
N ASN A 12 -18.53 7.39 2.16
CA ASN A 12 -19.77 8.09 2.51
C ASN A 12 -19.66 9.59 2.27
N GLU A 13 -18.47 10.16 2.45
CA GLU A 13 -18.22 11.59 2.20
C GLU A 13 -18.09 11.89 0.70
N LEU A 14 -17.56 10.95 -0.09
CA LEU A 14 -17.24 11.11 -1.50
C LEU A 14 -18.25 10.36 -2.38
N PHE A 15 -19.40 10.99 -2.64
CA PHE A 15 -20.48 10.43 -3.46
C PHE A 15 -21.15 11.50 -4.34
N CYS A 16 -21.38 11.17 -5.62
CA CYS A 16 -21.83 12.11 -6.66
C CYS A 16 -23.19 12.77 -6.41
N ASN A 17 -24.06 12.14 -5.63
CA ASN A 17 -25.42 12.64 -5.35
C ASN A 17 -25.60 13.09 -3.90
N LYS A 18 -24.52 13.44 -3.18
CA LYS A 18 -24.67 14.03 -1.85
C LYS A 18 -25.40 15.37 -1.99
N PRO A 19 -26.59 15.56 -1.39
CA PRO A 19 -27.28 16.84 -1.45
C PRO A 19 -26.37 17.91 -0.85
N TYR A 20 -26.24 19.04 -1.56
CA TYR A 20 -25.49 20.19 -1.07
C TYR A 20 -26.03 20.62 0.30
N GLU A 21 -25.23 20.47 1.36
CA GLU A 21 -25.59 21.00 2.66
C GLU A 21 -25.42 22.53 2.61
N HIS A 22 -26.56 23.21 2.56
CA HIS A 22 -26.67 24.65 2.47
C HIS A 22 -26.27 25.30 3.81
N GLY A 23 -24.99 25.26 4.15
CA GLY A 23 -24.45 25.75 5.42
C GLY A 23 -23.23 26.66 5.27
N THR A 24 -22.44 26.51 4.21
CA THR A 24 -21.30 27.39 3.95
C THR A 24 -21.10 27.57 2.44
N ALA A 25 -21.45 28.77 1.98
CA ALA A 25 -20.95 29.45 0.79
C ALA A 25 -21.58 29.17 -0.59
N LYS A 26 -22.35 30.19 -0.98
CA LYS A 26 -23.07 30.35 -2.24
C LYS A 26 -22.15 30.67 -3.44
N SER A 27 -20.84 30.92 -3.24
CA SER A 27 -19.90 31.22 -4.33
C SER A 27 -19.31 29.97 -5.01
N TYR A 28 -19.28 28.82 -4.32
CA TYR A 28 -18.55 27.64 -4.80
C TYR A 28 -19.33 26.76 -5.79
N VAL A 29 -20.67 26.88 -5.80
CA VAL A 29 -21.51 26.18 -6.78
C VAL A 29 -21.21 26.67 -8.20
N ASP A 30 -20.80 27.93 -8.35
CA ASP A 30 -20.54 28.55 -9.65
C ASP A 30 -19.26 27.99 -10.30
N ASP A 31 -18.20 27.70 -9.53
CA ASP A 31 -16.94 27.15 -10.07
C ASP A 31 -17.07 25.73 -10.64
N CYS A 32 -17.90 24.89 -10.00
CA CYS A 32 -18.18 23.55 -10.50
C CYS A 32 -19.16 23.55 -11.68
N ASN A 33 -19.98 24.58 -11.84
CA ASN A 33 -20.86 24.72 -13.00
C ASN A 33 -20.08 25.02 -14.29
N GLU A 34 -18.93 25.68 -14.18
CA GLU A 34 -18.01 25.94 -15.30
C GLU A 34 -17.03 24.80 -15.55
N PHE A 35 -17.04 23.76 -14.69
CA PHE A 35 -16.17 22.61 -14.85
C PHE A 35 -16.72 21.63 -15.89
N GLU A 36 -16.30 21.85 -17.13
CA GLU A 36 -16.49 20.91 -18.23
C GLU A 36 -15.16 20.19 -18.51
N SER A 37 -15.10 18.89 -18.18
CA SER A 37 -14.03 18.00 -18.63
C SER A 37 -14.61 16.98 -19.59
N SER A 38 -14.06 16.93 -20.81
CA SER A 38 -14.39 15.90 -21.81
C SER A 38 -14.01 14.49 -21.36
N ASP A 39 -13.09 14.38 -20.39
CA ASP A 39 -12.69 13.10 -19.82
C ASP A 39 -13.74 12.56 -18.82
N LEU A 40 -14.70 13.40 -18.41
CA LEU A 40 -15.79 13.09 -17.49
C LEU A 40 -17.14 12.90 -18.19
N GLU A 41 -17.14 12.24 -19.35
CA GLU A 41 -18.36 11.75 -20.01
C GLU A 41 -18.96 10.48 -19.35
N SER A 42 -18.71 10.31 -18.05
CA SER A 42 -19.22 9.19 -17.25
C SER A 42 -20.73 9.27 -17.09
N SER A 43 -21.43 8.16 -17.34
CA SER A 43 -22.85 8.02 -17.05
C SER A 43 -23.15 7.97 -15.55
N THR A 44 -22.16 7.62 -14.72
CA THR A 44 -22.31 7.42 -13.27
C THR A 44 -22.15 8.72 -12.50
N CYS A 45 -21.27 9.62 -12.95
CA CYS A 45 -20.99 10.89 -12.28
C CYS A 45 -20.70 11.98 -13.31
N LYS A 46 -21.65 12.90 -13.51
CA LYS A 46 -21.45 14.07 -14.39
C LYS A 46 -20.35 14.97 -13.84
N SER A 47 -19.65 15.72 -14.69
CA SER A 47 -18.54 16.60 -14.32
C SER A 47 -18.84 17.53 -13.13
N VAL A 48 -19.99 18.20 -13.17
CA VAL A 48 -20.46 19.08 -12.07
C VAL A 48 -20.66 18.31 -10.75
N SER A 49 -21.24 17.10 -10.81
CA SER A 49 -21.44 16.25 -9.62
C SER A 49 -20.12 15.75 -9.04
N ALA A 50 -19.16 15.38 -9.90
CA ALA A 50 -17.84 14.95 -9.48
C ALA A 50 -17.07 16.09 -8.80
N CYS A 51 -17.11 17.30 -9.38
CA CYS A 51 -16.53 18.50 -8.80
C CYS A 51 -17.13 18.82 -7.42
N ASN A 52 -18.45 18.82 -7.30
CA ASN A 52 -19.13 19.04 -6.01
C ASN A 52 -18.78 17.99 -4.96
N ALA A 53 -18.68 16.71 -5.34
CA ALA A 53 -18.28 15.64 -4.43
C ALA A 53 -16.84 15.84 -3.91
N VAL A 54 -15.90 16.17 -4.80
CA VAL A 54 -14.52 16.49 -4.43
C VAL A 54 -14.46 17.69 -3.50
N TYR A 55 -15.18 18.77 -3.80
CA TYR A 55 -15.21 19.97 -2.97
C TYR A 55 -15.68 19.65 -1.53
N ASN A 56 -16.82 18.97 -1.38
CA ASN A 56 -17.36 18.59 -0.08
C ASN A 56 -16.37 17.73 0.71
N PHE A 57 -15.71 16.80 0.01
CA PHE A 57 -14.71 15.92 0.58
C PHE A 57 -13.48 16.69 1.07
N LEU A 58 -12.94 17.61 0.25
CA LEU A 58 -11.81 18.46 0.62
C LEU A 58 -12.14 19.35 1.83
N SER A 59 -13.36 19.90 1.89
CA SER A 59 -13.82 20.67 3.05
C SER A 59 -13.88 19.80 4.31
N HIS A 60 -14.36 18.57 4.19
CA HIS A 60 -14.38 17.60 5.29
C HIS A 60 -12.97 17.26 5.77
N LEU A 61 -12.03 16.99 4.86
CA LEU A 61 -10.62 16.75 5.20
C LEU A 61 -10.01 17.96 5.93
N HIS A 62 -10.30 19.17 5.44
CA HIS A 62 -9.79 20.41 6.01
C HIS A 62 -10.31 20.63 7.44
N ARG A 63 -11.63 20.48 7.64
CA ARG A 63 -12.28 20.64 8.94
C ARG A 63 -11.85 19.58 9.96
N THR A 64 -11.58 18.36 9.51
CA THR A 64 -11.11 17.27 10.37
C THR A 64 -9.73 17.57 10.96
N ASN A 65 -8.88 18.30 10.23
CA ASN A 65 -7.55 18.75 10.67
C ASN A 65 -6.65 17.64 11.24
N ASP A 66 -6.71 16.44 10.64
CA ASP A 66 -5.83 15.31 10.93
C ASP A 66 -4.98 15.01 9.69
N PRO A 67 -3.64 15.19 9.75
CA PRO A 67 -2.77 14.97 8.61
C PRO A 67 -2.77 13.53 8.05
N SER A 68 -2.93 12.52 8.91
CA SER A 68 -2.96 11.11 8.48
C SER A 68 -4.31 10.75 7.86
N TYR A 69 -5.39 11.30 8.40
CA TYR A 69 -6.72 11.22 7.80
C TYR A 69 -6.71 11.89 6.42
N ALA A 70 -6.22 13.12 6.33
CA ALA A 70 -6.13 13.86 5.07
C ALA A 70 -5.30 13.10 4.02
N GLU A 71 -4.11 12.62 4.36
CA GLU A 71 -3.25 11.89 3.42
C GLU A 71 -3.94 10.62 2.86
N ASN A 72 -4.61 9.86 3.71
CA ASN A 72 -5.37 8.69 3.28
C ASN A 72 -6.64 9.07 2.49
N GLY A 73 -7.26 10.20 2.82
CA GLY A 73 -8.41 10.76 2.10
C GLY A 73 -8.05 11.12 0.67
N PHE A 74 -6.93 11.82 0.44
CA PHE A 74 -6.45 12.13 -0.91
C PHE A 74 -6.18 10.87 -1.74
N LYS A 75 -5.55 9.85 -1.14
CA LYS A 75 -5.33 8.55 -1.80
C LYS A 75 -6.66 7.89 -2.17
N TYR A 76 -7.63 7.90 -1.27
CA TYR A 76 -8.96 7.36 -1.53
C TYR A 76 -9.68 8.13 -2.65
N MET A 77 -9.58 9.46 -2.65
CA MET A 77 -10.22 10.31 -3.65
C MET A 77 -9.68 10.02 -5.06
N TYR A 78 -8.36 9.80 -5.18
CA TYR A 78 -7.79 9.35 -6.45
C TYR A 78 -8.35 8.00 -6.89
N TYR A 79 -8.43 7.02 -5.96
CA TYR A 79 -9.04 5.72 -6.24
C TYR A 79 -10.49 5.85 -6.73
N TRP A 80 -11.32 6.64 -6.04
CA TRP A 80 -12.71 6.87 -6.41
C TRP A 80 -12.83 7.52 -7.78
N LEU A 81 -12.02 8.55 -8.06
CA LEU A 81 -12.03 9.22 -9.36
C LEU A 81 -11.68 8.22 -10.48
N TYR A 82 -10.62 7.44 -10.30
CA TYR A 82 -10.16 6.47 -11.29
C TYR A 82 -11.16 5.32 -11.50
N VAL A 83 -11.60 4.68 -10.41
CA VAL A 83 -12.38 3.44 -10.46
C VAL A 83 -13.87 3.72 -10.62
N ASP A 84 -14.44 4.60 -9.82
CA ASP A 84 -15.89 4.77 -9.71
C ASP A 84 -16.43 5.84 -10.67
N VAL A 85 -15.65 6.90 -10.95
CA VAL A 85 -16.06 7.98 -11.86
C VAL A 85 -15.63 7.69 -13.29
N LEU A 86 -14.36 7.34 -13.52
CA LEU A 86 -13.78 7.16 -14.85
C LEU A 86 -13.88 5.71 -15.38
N ASP A 87 -14.48 4.80 -14.63
CA ASP A 87 -14.57 3.36 -14.94
C ASP A 87 -13.21 2.71 -15.30
N SER A 88 -12.09 3.23 -14.75
CA SER A 88 -10.72 2.81 -15.10
C SER A 88 -10.39 2.89 -16.61
N LYS A 89 -11.07 3.75 -17.37
CA LYS A 89 -10.88 3.90 -18.83
C LYS A 89 -9.77 4.88 -19.18
N LEU A 90 -9.60 5.91 -18.35
CA LEU A 90 -8.59 6.94 -18.55
C LEU A 90 -7.25 6.44 -17.99
N ASN A 91 -6.13 6.77 -18.65
CA ASN A 91 -4.81 6.38 -18.13
C ASN A 91 -4.45 7.19 -16.85
N HIS A 92 -3.45 6.73 -16.09
CA HIS A 92 -3.04 7.39 -14.85
C HIS A 92 -2.55 8.82 -15.04
N PHE A 93 -1.86 9.13 -16.13
CA PHE A 93 -1.37 10.47 -16.44
C PHE A 93 -2.52 11.49 -16.58
N ASN A 94 -3.50 11.18 -17.43
CA ASN A 94 -4.69 12.01 -17.62
C ASN A 94 -5.55 12.06 -16.35
N THR A 95 -5.67 10.95 -15.62
CA THR A 95 -6.38 10.91 -14.33
C THR A 95 -5.72 11.82 -13.29
N ILE A 96 -4.39 11.83 -13.21
CA ILE A 96 -3.65 12.72 -12.31
C ILE A 96 -3.86 14.19 -12.70
N THR A 97 -3.92 14.48 -14.00
CA THR A 97 -4.20 15.84 -14.50
C THR A 97 -5.58 16.30 -14.06
N LEU A 98 -6.61 15.49 -14.34
CA LEU A 98 -7.98 15.75 -13.91
C LEU A 98 -8.13 15.90 -12.39
N TYR A 99 -7.46 15.02 -11.64
CA TYR A 99 -7.43 15.07 -10.18
C TYR A 99 -6.87 16.40 -9.66
N LYS A 100 -5.80 16.92 -10.29
CA LYS A 100 -5.22 18.23 -9.96
C LYS A 100 -6.18 19.35 -10.30
N ASP A 101 -6.78 19.33 -11.48
CA ASP A 101 -7.73 20.36 -11.92
C ASP A 101 -8.94 20.45 -10.98
N LEU A 102 -9.48 19.29 -10.54
CA LEU A 102 -10.57 19.21 -9.56
C LEU A 102 -10.18 19.80 -8.20
N ILE A 103 -8.93 19.57 -7.78
CA ILE A 103 -8.41 20.08 -6.52
C ILE A 103 -8.15 21.58 -6.61
N ASP A 104 -7.51 22.07 -7.66
CA ASP A 104 -7.13 23.48 -7.83
C ASP A 104 -8.32 24.46 -7.79
N LYS A 105 -9.55 23.97 -7.98
CA LYS A 105 -10.80 24.74 -7.78
C LYS A 105 -11.13 25.00 -6.31
N TYR A 106 -10.49 24.32 -5.37
CA TYR A 106 -10.67 24.54 -3.94
C TYR A 106 -9.75 25.70 -3.48
N GLU A 107 -10.30 26.89 -3.24
CA GLU A 107 -9.50 28.10 -2.97
C GLU A 107 -8.64 28.00 -1.69
N ASP A 108 -9.13 27.30 -0.65
CA ASP A 108 -8.46 27.18 0.67
C ASP A 108 -7.19 26.28 0.64
N LEU A 109 -6.80 25.75 -0.53
CA LEU A 109 -5.58 24.96 -0.70
C LEU A 109 -4.31 25.77 -0.59
N ASN A 110 -4.36 27.05 -0.98
CA ASN A 110 -3.17 27.86 -1.16
C ASN A 110 -2.37 28.01 0.13
N ASP A 111 -3.02 27.85 1.28
CA ASP A 111 -2.42 27.96 2.61
C ASP A 111 -2.36 26.64 3.40
N THR A 112 -2.69 25.49 2.79
CA THR A 112 -2.71 24.18 3.48
C THR A 112 -1.55 23.27 3.01
N PRO A 113 -0.41 23.20 3.74
CA PRO A 113 0.78 22.46 3.29
C PRO A 113 0.55 20.96 3.06
N ILE A 114 -0.33 20.35 3.86
CA ILE A 114 -0.63 18.92 3.75
C ILE A 114 -1.33 18.60 2.41
N PHE A 115 -2.15 19.51 1.86
CA PHE A 115 -2.85 19.24 0.60
C PHE A 115 -1.86 19.36 -0.58
N LYS A 116 -0.99 20.38 -0.57
CA LYS A 116 0.12 20.49 -1.55
C LYS A 116 1.04 19.27 -1.53
N LYS A 117 1.36 18.74 -0.34
CA LYS A 117 2.14 17.50 -0.21
C LYS A 117 1.42 16.33 -0.90
N CYS A 118 0.13 16.12 -0.61
CA CYS A 118 -0.63 14.99 -1.15
C CYS A 118 -0.77 15.04 -2.67
N ILE A 119 -0.97 16.22 -3.26
CA ILE A 119 -1.04 16.40 -4.72
C ILE A 119 0.25 15.98 -5.41
N ASN A 120 1.40 16.37 -4.83
CA ASN A 120 2.72 16.13 -5.42
C ASN A 120 3.24 14.71 -5.22
N GLN A 121 2.56 13.90 -4.40
CA GLN A 121 2.95 12.53 -4.14
C GLN A 121 2.53 11.57 -5.25
N LEU A 122 1.55 11.89 -6.10
CA LEU A 122 1.06 10.97 -7.14
C LEU A 122 1.91 10.99 -8.43
N ASN A 123 2.20 9.81 -8.95
CA ASN A 123 2.79 9.53 -10.26
C ASN A 123 2.19 8.21 -10.80
N GLU A 124 2.43 7.88 -12.07
CA GLU A 124 1.80 6.70 -12.68
C GLU A 124 2.05 5.40 -11.90
N LYS A 125 3.30 5.14 -11.50
CA LYS A 125 3.67 3.90 -10.81
C LYS A 125 3.00 3.77 -9.44
N ASN A 126 3.03 4.83 -8.63
CA ASN A 126 2.41 4.75 -7.31
C ASN A 126 0.89 4.83 -7.37
N SER A 127 0.32 5.45 -8.41
CA SER A 127 -1.10 5.38 -8.72
C SER A 127 -1.56 3.95 -9.01
N ASP A 128 -0.84 3.21 -9.86
CA ASP A 128 -1.12 1.78 -10.13
C ASP A 128 -1.17 0.97 -8.82
N ASN A 129 -0.13 1.10 -7.99
CA ASN A 129 -0.01 0.40 -6.71
C ASN A 129 -1.12 0.80 -5.73
N LEU A 130 -1.47 2.07 -5.68
CA LEU A 130 -2.57 2.59 -4.89
C LEU A 130 -3.90 1.98 -5.34
N ILE A 131 -4.21 1.95 -6.64
CA ILE A 131 -5.45 1.35 -7.16
C ILE A 131 -5.54 -0.12 -6.77
N LYS A 132 -4.45 -0.88 -6.88
CA LYS A 132 -4.39 -2.29 -6.46
C LYS A 132 -4.74 -2.46 -4.98
N VAL A 133 -4.09 -1.70 -4.09
CA VAL A 133 -4.33 -1.76 -2.64
C VAL A 133 -5.78 -1.38 -2.30
N PHE A 134 -6.29 -0.27 -2.83
CA PHE A 134 -7.64 0.18 -2.53
C PHE A 134 -8.70 -0.76 -3.11
N THR A 135 -8.44 -1.39 -4.26
CA THR A 135 -9.31 -2.45 -4.82
C THR A 135 -9.40 -3.65 -3.89
N LEU A 136 -8.29 -4.09 -3.31
CA LEU A 136 -8.28 -5.15 -2.30
C LEU A 136 -9.12 -4.78 -1.08
N TYR A 137 -8.94 -3.58 -0.53
CA TYR A 137 -9.72 -3.11 0.61
C TYR A 137 -11.21 -2.97 0.29
N ASN A 138 -11.57 -2.51 -0.91
CA ASN A 138 -12.96 -2.41 -1.35
C ASN A 138 -13.62 -3.79 -1.40
N ASN A 139 -12.95 -4.80 -1.97
CA ASN A 139 -13.44 -6.18 -1.99
C ASN A 139 -13.53 -6.76 -0.58
N PHE A 140 -12.58 -6.46 0.29
CA PHE A 140 -12.57 -6.92 1.67
C PHE A 140 -13.69 -6.31 2.52
N ASN A 141 -14.08 -5.06 2.25
CA ASN A 141 -15.23 -4.45 2.92
C ASN A 141 -16.54 -5.22 2.65
N LYS A 142 -16.72 -5.75 1.43
CA LYS A 142 -17.89 -6.59 1.09
C LYS A 142 -17.94 -7.89 1.87
N VAL A 143 -16.79 -8.41 2.29
CA VAL A 143 -16.70 -9.59 3.18
C VAL A 143 -17.24 -9.27 4.57
N LYS A 144 -17.03 -8.03 5.03
CA LYS A 144 -17.40 -7.54 6.37
C LYS A 144 -18.84 -7.04 6.50
N GLU A 145 -19.55 -6.85 5.40
CA GLU A 145 -20.92 -6.30 5.43
C GLU A 145 -21.88 -7.25 6.14
N ASP A 146 -22.49 -6.81 7.23
CA ASP A 146 -23.30 -7.66 8.11
C ASP A 146 -24.49 -8.33 7.40
N TYR A 147 -25.10 -7.64 6.43
CA TYR A 147 -26.32 -8.08 5.74
C TYR A 147 -26.07 -8.94 4.49
N THR A 148 -24.82 -9.26 4.18
CA THR A 148 -24.46 -10.04 2.98
C THR A 148 -24.53 -11.54 3.27
N PHE A 149 -25.12 -12.32 2.34
CA PHE A 149 -25.21 -13.78 2.49
C PHE A 149 -23.82 -14.43 2.60
N ASP A 150 -23.71 -15.51 3.37
CA ASP A 150 -22.44 -16.23 3.57
C ASP A 150 -21.74 -16.61 2.25
N LYS A 151 -22.53 -16.98 1.24
CA LYS A 151 -22.01 -17.31 -0.10
C LYS A 151 -21.33 -16.10 -0.76
N ASP A 152 -21.97 -14.93 -0.73
CA ASP A 152 -21.44 -13.72 -1.36
C ASP A 152 -20.21 -13.18 -0.61
N LYS A 153 -20.19 -13.33 0.74
CA LYS A 153 -18.99 -13.07 1.55
C LYS A 153 -17.85 -14.00 1.16
N CYS A 154 -18.13 -15.28 0.97
CA CYS A 154 -17.14 -16.26 0.54
C CYS A 154 -16.59 -15.95 -0.85
N ASP A 155 -17.45 -15.63 -1.82
CA ASP A 155 -17.02 -15.27 -3.18
C ASP A 155 -16.16 -14.00 -3.18
N SER A 156 -16.54 -13.00 -2.38
CA SER A 156 -15.75 -11.78 -2.17
C SER A 156 -14.39 -12.08 -1.53
N ALA A 157 -14.35 -12.98 -0.55
CA ALA A 157 -13.12 -13.37 0.13
C ALA A 157 -12.18 -14.18 -0.77
N LYS A 158 -12.70 -15.11 -1.57
CA LYS A 158 -11.94 -15.82 -2.60
C LYS A 158 -11.35 -14.84 -3.63
N LYS A 159 -12.14 -13.85 -4.06
CA LYS A 159 -11.65 -12.78 -4.96
C LYS A 159 -10.51 -12.00 -4.32
N CYS A 160 -10.63 -11.62 -3.04
CA CYS A 160 -9.54 -10.98 -2.30
C CYS A 160 -8.28 -11.84 -2.29
N ALA A 161 -8.42 -13.14 -2.02
CA ALA A 161 -7.28 -14.05 -1.94
C ALA A 161 -6.56 -14.23 -3.29
N THR A 162 -7.32 -14.40 -4.38
CA THR A 162 -6.76 -14.46 -5.73
C THR A 162 -6.04 -13.16 -6.10
N THR A 163 -6.70 -12.02 -5.92
CA THR A 163 -6.12 -10.70 -6.24
C THR A 163 -4.87 -10.41 -5.41
N TYR A 164 -4.87 -10.77 -4.12
CA TYR A 164 -3.71 -10.60 -3.24
C TYR A 164 -2.51 -11.42 -3.74
N LYS A 165 -2.74 -12.67 -4.16
CA LYS A 165 -1.68 -13.53 -4.68
C LYS A 165 -1.06 -12.97 -5.96
N ASP A 166 -1.85 -12.38 -6.84
CA ASP A 166 -1.31 -11.74 -8.04
C ASP A 166 -0.40 -10.56 -7.69
N TYR A 167 -0.78 -9.77 -6.66
CA TYR A 167 -0.01 -8.59 -6.23
C TYR A 167 1.23 -8.95 -5.40
N ILE A 168 1.22 -10.05 -4.66
CA ILE A 168 2.37 -10.47 -3.86
C ILE A 168 3.56 -10.91 -4.73
N ASP A 169 3.28 -11.51 -5.89
CA ASP A 169 4.31 -11.90 -6.86
C ASP A 169 5.03 -10.66 -7.43
N GLU A 170 4.37 -9.50 -7.44
CA GLU A 170 4.99 -8.23 -7.81
C GLU A 170 5.92 -7.71 -6.72
N CYS A 171 5.61 -7.96 -5.44
CA CYS A 171 6.48 -7.61 -4.32
C CYS A 171 7.80 -8.38 -4.30
N HIS A 172 7.84 -9.58 -4.87
CA HIS A 172 9.09 -10.32 -5.07
C HIS A 172 9.96 -9.76 -6.21
N LYS A 173 9.36 -8.99 -7.13
CA LYS A 173 10.03 -8.43 -8.32
C LYS A 173 10.34 -6.94 -8.19
N SER A 174 9.56 -6.22 -7.39
CA SER A 174 9.58 -4.78 -7.22
C SER A 174 10.24 -4.40 -5.89
N TYR A 175 10.94 -3.26 -5.87
CA TYR A 175 11.48 -2.66 -4.65
C TYR A 175 10.53 -1.61 -4.03
N ASP A 176 9.25 -1.58 -4.42
CA ASP A 176 8.26 -0.68 -3.84
C ASP A 176 7.86 -1.16 -2.44
N LYS A 177 8.66 -0.76 -1.46
CA LYS A 177 8.51 -1.18 -0.07
C LYS A 177 7.17 -0.75 0.52
N ASP A 178 6.70 0.46 0.20
CA ASP A 178 5.45 1.00 0.74
C ASP A 178 4.25 0.19 0.26
N PHE A 179 4.23 -0.20 -1.02
CA PHE A 179 3.21 -1.08 -1.56
C PHE A 179 3.20 -2.45 -0.86
N CYS A 180 4.38 -3.06 -0.69
CA CYS A 180 4.50 -4.37 -0.09
C CYS A 180 4.17 -4.39 1.40
N ASP A 181 4.61 -3.37 2.14
CA ASP A 181 4.27 -3.20 3.55
C ASP A 181 2.74 -3.05 3.72
N GLU A 182 2.05 -2.38 2.80
CA GLU A 182 0.59 -2.26 2.85
C GLU A 182 -0.14 -3.55 2.45
N LEU A 183 0.40 -4.35 1.53
CA LEU A 183 -0.12 -5.71 1.26
C LEU A 183 0.02 -6.61 2.49
N GLU A 184 1.12 -6.53 3.23
CA GLU A 184 1.30 -7.29 4.47
C GLU A 184 0.33 -6.81 5.57
N ASN A 185 0.08 -5.51 5.68
CA ASN A 185 -0.98 -4.97 6.55
C ASN A 185 -2.36 -5.51 6.16
N PHE A 186 -2.66 -5.59 4.87
CA PHE A 186 -3.90 -6.18 4.37
C PHE A 186 -3.99 -7.67 4.74
N ARG A 187 -2.91 -8.43 4.54
CA ARG A 187 -2.80 -9.86 4.88
C ARG A 187 -3.20 -10.13 6.33
N VAL A 188 -2.61 -9.37 7.26
CA VAL A 188 -2.91 -9.49 8.69
C VAL A 188 -4.40 -9.22 8.96
N LYS A 189 -4.96 -8.16 8.38
CA LYS A 189 -6.38 -7.83 8.54
C LYS A 189 -7.30 -8.91 7.98
N PHE A 190 -6.98 -9.46 6.81
CA PHE A 190 -7.76 -10.50 6.15
C PHE A 190 -7.73 -11.81 6.95
N ASN A 191 -6.53 -12.27 7.34
CA ASN A 191 -6.38 -13.52 8.10
C ASN A 191 -7.09 -13.44 9.46
N ASN A 192 -7.04 -12.29 10.14
CA ASN A 192 -7.79 -12.06 11.38
C ASN A 192 -9.33 -12.12 11.19
N HIS A 193 -9.82 -11.91 9.96
CA HIS A 193 -11.24 -11.96 9.63
C HIS A 193 -11.66 -13.31 9.00
N LEU A 194 -10.71 -14.21 8.73
CA LEU A 194 -10.96 -15.49 8.07
C LEU A 194 -11.99 -16.33 8.84
N THR A 195 -11.87 -16.36 10.18
CA THR A 195 -12.72 -17.17 11.07
C THR A 195 -14.17 -16.70 11.13
N SER A 196 -14.47 -15.46 10.73
CA SER A 196 -15.84 -14.95 10.66
C SER A 196 -16.56 -15.29 9.35
N ILE A 197 -15.85 -15.81 8.35
CA ILE A 197 -16.42 -16.17 7.05
C ILE A 197 -16.93 -17.61 7.12
N LYS A 198 -18.24 -17.76 7.34
CA LYS A 198 -18.88 -19.08 7.44
C LYS A 198 -19.01 -19.74 6.07
N ASN A 199 -19.02 -21.07 6.07
CA ASN A 199 -19.33 -21.89 4.88
C ASN A 199 -18.42 -21.62 3.66
N CYS A 200 -17.18 -21.16 3.89
CA CYS A 200 -16.21 -20.82 2.84
C CYS A 200 -15.03 -21.80 2.79
N GLY A 201 -15.35 -23.10 2.66
CA GLY A 201 -14.44 -24.25 2.67
C GLY A 201 -12.95 -23.96 2.49
N ASP A 202 -12.46 -23.95 1.24
CA ASP A 202 -11.03 -23.92 0.87
C ASP A 202 -10.30 -22.59 1.09
N LEU A 203 -10.94 -21.61 1.72
CA LEU A 203 -10.31 -20.31 1.96
C LEU A 203 -9.24 -20.46 3.05
N LYS A 204 -7.98 -20.28 2.66
CA LYS A 204 -6.82 -20.37 3.55
C LYS A 204 -6.31 -18.98 3.91
N GLU A 205 -5.50 -18.94 4.96
CA GLU A 205 -4.69 -17.76 5.28
C GLU A 205 -3.84 -17.33 4.08
N LEU A 206 -3.78 -16.02 3.87
CA LEU A 206 -2.93 -15.41 2.87
C LEU A 206 -1.45 -15.54 3.26
N PRO A 207 -0.56 -15.92 2.33
CA PRO A 207 0.87 -16.05 2.59
C PRO A 207 1.53 -14.68 2.77
N SER A 208 2.58 -14.60 3.58
CA SER A 208 3.39 -13.38 3.69
C SER A 208 4.38 -13.29 2.53
N PHE A 209 4.65 -12.06 2.07
CA PHE A 209 5.69 -11.81 1.07
C PHE A 209 7.08 -11.82 1.72
N GLN A 210 7.12 -11.51 3.02
CA GLN A 210 8.26 -11.63 3.90
C GLN A 210 8.44 -13.10 4.24
N GLU A 211 8.65 -13.94 3.22
CA GLU A 211 9.23 -15.26 3.49
C GLU A 211 10.51 -14.99 4.28
N SER A 212 10.58 -15.58 5.48
CA SER A 212 11.78 -15.55 6.31
C SER A 212 12.95 -15.83 5.39
N SER A 213 13.82 -14.83 5.22
CA SER A 213 14.91 -14.88 4.28
C SER A 213 15.72 -16.15 4.54
N LEU A 214 15.45 -17.23 3.80
CA LEU A 214 16.21 -18.48 3.86
C LEU A 214 17.68 -18.22 3.54
N ALA A 215 17.97 -17.10 2.85
CA ALA A 215 19.29 -16.53 2.69
C ALA A 215 19.98 -16.21 4.03
N THR A 216 19.28 -15.68 5.03
CA THR A 216 19.84 -15.39 6.36
C THR A 216 20.05 -16.67 7.17
N THR A 217 19.16 -17.66 7.02
CA THR A 217 19.28 -18.96 7.70
C THR A 217 20.38 -19.85 7.10
N THR A 218 20.69 -19.73 5.81
CA THR A 218 21.75 -20.52 5.13
C THR A 218 23.14 -19.88 5.21
N LEU A 219 23.25 -18.55 5.31
CA LEU A 219 24.55 -17.88 5.45
C LEU A 219 25.21 -18.10 6.81
N LEU A 220 24.42 -18.23 7.88
CA LEU A 220 24.93 -18.40 9.24
C LEU A 220 25.73 -19.73 9.41
N PRO A 221 25.23 -20.91 8.98
CA PRO A 221 26.02 -22.15 9.00
C PRO A 221 27.29 -22.08 8.14
N VAL A 222 27.21 -21.45 6.95
CA VAL A 222 28.35 -21.34 6.02
C VAL A 222 29.46 -20.47 6.60
N TYR A 223 29.12 -19.35 7.23
CA TYR A 223 30.08 -18.48 7.90
C TYR A 223 30.74 -19.18 9.08
N VAL A 224 29.98 -19.89 9.91
CA VAL A 224 30.50 -20.64 11.05
C VAL A 224 31.44 -21.76 10.60
N MET A 225 31.08 -22.54 9.57
CA MET A 225 31.97 -23.58 9.02
C MET A 225 33.26 -23.00 8.42
N SER A 226 33.15 -21.85 7.72
CA SER A 226 34.30 -21.15 7.17
C SER A 226 35.24 -20.62 8.26
N ALA A 227 34.68 -20.02 9.31
CA ALA A 227 35.43 -19.52 10.46
C ALA A 227 36.18 -20.66 11.18
N ILE A 228 35.50 -21.78 11.47
CA ILE A 228 36.13 -22.96 12.08
C ILE A 228 37.28 -23.49 11.21
N SER A 229 37.08 -23.56 9.89
CA SER A 229 38.13 -24.00 8.96
C SER A 229 39.34 -23.05 8.97
N PHE A 230 39.10 -21.74 8.99
CA PHE A 230 40.14 -20.72 9.03
C PHE A 230 40.96 -20.76 10.32
N PHE A 231 40.30 -20.84 11.48
CA PHE A 231 40.98 -20.99 12.78
C PHE A 231 41.78 -22.29 12.87
N SER A 232 41.24 -23.39 12.34
CA SER A 232 41.94 -24.68 12.29
C SER A 232 43.20 -24.61 11.43
N PHE A 233 43.14 -23.93 10.27
CA PHE A 233 44.28 -23.73 9.39
C PHE A 233 45.38 -22.88 10.05
N ILE A 234 45.00 -21.78 10.71
CA ILE A 234 45.95 -20.94 11.46
C ILE A 234 46.62 -21.76 12.57
N ALA A 235 45.85 -22.49 13.38
CA ALA A 235 46.37 -23.32 14.46
C ALA A 235 47.34 -24.41 13.95
N TYR A 236 47.01 -25.08 12.85
CA TYR A 236 47.90 -26.05 12.20
C TYR A 236 49.21 -25.40 11.74
N LYS A 237 49.13 -24.23 11.10
CA LYS A 237 50.31 -23.50 10.64
C LYS A 237 51.21 -23.10 11.81
N VAL A 238 50.63 -22.55 12.89
CA VAL A 238 51.38 -22.16 14.11
C VAL A 238 52.06 -23.38 14.75
N ARG A 239 51.36 -24.51 14.91
CA ARG A 239 51.95 -25.75 15.45
C ARG A 239 53.11 -26.25 14.58
N LYS A 240 52.97 -26.21 13.25
CA LYS A 240 54.05 -26.59 12.33
C LYS A 240 55.26 -25.66 12.45
N PHE A 241 55.07 -24.36 12.70
CA PHE A 241 56.15 -23.43 12.98
C PHE A 241 56.82 -23.69 14.33
N SER A 242 56.06 -23.95 15.39
CA SER A 242 56.61 -24.30 16.71
C SER A 242 57.43 -25.59 16.65
N VAL A 243 56.90 -26.65 16.04
CA VAL A 243 57.62 -27.93 15.86
C VAL A 243 58.88 -27.76 14.98
N LYS A 244 58.85 -26.85 14.00
CA LYS A 244 60.03 -26.55 13.17
C LYS A 244 61.06 -25.68 13.90
N SER A 245 60.63 -24.85 14.86
CA SER A 245 61.51 -24.07 15.75
C SER A 245 62.24 -24.99 16.73
N ASP A 246 61.51 -25.93 17.36
CA ASP A 246 62.11 -26.89 18.30
C ASP A 246 63.15 -27.80 17.61
N ASN A 247 62.95 -28.12 16.33
CA ASN A 247 63.95 -28.86 15.54
C ASN A 247 65.17 -28.04 15.12
N ASN A 248 65.09 -26.70 15.12
CA ASN A 248 66.24 -25.83 14.82
C ASN A 248 67.05 -25.48 16.08
N ASP A 249 66.44 -25.47 17.27
CA ASP A 249 67.15 -25.27 18.55
C ASP A 249 67.92 -26.51 19.02
N LEU A 250 67.60 -27.70 18.49
CA LEU A 250 68.33 -28.95 18.76
C LEU A 250 69.66 -29.09 17.99
N GLN A 251 70.01 -28.15 17.10
CA GLN A 251 71.29 -28.18 16.38
C GLN A 251 72.44 -27.42 17.08
N PHE A 252 72.17 -26.68 18.16
CA PHE A 252 73.20 -25.89 18.87
C PHE A 252 73.78 -26.56 20.12
N LEU A 253 73.24 -27.69 20.58
CA LEU A 253 73.74 -28.44 21.75
C LEU A 253 74.54 -29.71 21.41
N ALA A 254 74.95 -29.89 20.15
CA ALA A 254 75.81 -31.00 19.73
C ALA A 254 77.29 -30.62 19.51
N TYR A 255 77.71 -29.42 19.93
CA TYR A 255 79.10 -28.92 19.80
C TYR A 255 79.68 -28.36 21.11
N LEU A 256 79.31 -28.93 22.25
CA LEU A 256 80.05 -28.86 23.52
C LEU A 256 80.12 -30.27 24.12
#